data_AF-A0A9P7FUN1-F1
#
_entry.id   AF-A0A9P7FUN1-F1
#
_cell.length_a   1.000
_cell.length_b   1.000
_cell.length_c   1.000
_cell.angle_alpha   90.00
_cell.angle_beta   90.00
_cell.angle_gamma   90.00
#
_symmetry.space_group_name_H-M   'P 1'
#
loop_
_entity.id
_entity.type
_entity.pdbx_description
1 polymer ?
#
loop_
_entity_poly.entity_id
_entity_poly.type
_entity_poly.pdbx_seq_one_letter_code
_entity_poly.pdbx_strand_id
1 'polypeptide(L)'
;MLLLVEEFDTANYLLSGLIHVQRIDTEYSSIDPSDFSSIHVYFQDMCSALFGDIPQQMIDDFFGDVDALTGTSKEEAHRVLRETCEEVHRILVESKGMDPLETASRAVTRLDEGLLQLVEMVQDTYGDEFGKMLKTKMGTQAFKDSTAKSGGEYEVVG
;
A
#
# COMPACT_ATOMS: atom_id res chain seq x y z
N MET A 1 -4.13 -22.28 17.54
CA MET A 1 -5.36 -21.45 17.61
C MET A 1 -5.02 -19.98 17.44
N LEU A 2 -4.11 -19.39 18.23
CA LEU A 2 -3.64 -18.00 18.03
C LEU A 2 -3.06 -17.76 16.63
N LEU A 3 -2.17 -18.63 16.14
CA LEU A 3 -1.60 -18.54 14.78
C LEU A 3 -2.65 -18.55 13.67
N LEU A 4 -3.70 -19.37 13.82
CA LEU A 4 -4.77 -19.48 12.83
C LEU A 4 -5.63 -18.20 12.79
N VAL A 5 -5.87 -17.59 13.95
CA VAL A 5 -6.58 -16.29 14.04
C VAL A 5 -5.76 -15.20 13.35
N GLU A 6 -4.44 -15.17 13.56
CA GLU A 6 -3.54 -14.20 12.93
C GLU A 6 -3.46 -14.35 11.40
N GLU A 7 -3.49 -15.60 10.89
CA GLU A 7 -3.57 -15.88 9.45
C GLU A 7 -4.88 -15.36 8.85
N PHE A 8 -6.03 -15.61 9.51
CA PHE A 8 -7.31 -15.10 9.05
C PHE A 8 -7.40 -13.58 9.12
N ASP A 9 -6.85 -12.94 10.15
CA ASP A 9 -6.81 -11.48 10.26
C ASP A 9 -5.98 -10.86 9.12
N THR A 10 -4.83 -11.46 8.81
CA THR A 10 -3.98 -11.02 7.68
C THR A 10 -4.69 -11.21 6.34
N ALA A 11 -5.32 -12.36 6.12
CA ALA A 11 -6.06 -12.61 4.89
C ALA A 11 -7.26 -11.65 4.75
N ASN A 12 -8.00 -11.39 5.83
CA ASN A 12 -9.11 -10.44 5.84
C ASN A 12 -8.64 -9.01 5.55
N TYR A 13 -7.51 -8.59 6.12
CA TYR A 13 -6.90 -7.30 5.82
C TYR A 13 -6.58 -7.17 4.33
N LEU A 14 -5.86 -8.15 3.78
CA LEU A 14 -5.46 -8.15 2.37
C LEU A 14 -6.66 -8.15 1.42
N LEU A 15 -7.64 -9.02 1.66
CA LEU A 15 -8.84 -9.11 0.82
C LEU A 15 -9.70 -7.85 0.92
N SER A 16 -9.83 -7.25 2.10
CA SER A 16 -10.54 -5.97 2.27
C SER A 16 -9.83 -4.84 1.52
N GLY A 17 -8.49 -4.80 1.61
CA GLY A 17 -7.66 -3.88 0.83
C GLY A 17 -7.86 -4.08 -0.68
N LEU A 18 -7.82 -5.31 -1.17
CA LEU A 18 -8.03 -5.62 -2.58
C LEU A 18 -9.40 -5.15 -3.08
N ILE A 19 -10.48 -5.40 -2.33
CA ILE A 19 -11.83 -4.95 -2.71
C ILE A 19 -11.86 -3.43 -2.87
N HIS A 20 -11.26 -2.70 -1.92
CA HIS A 20 -11.21 -1.25 -1.97
C HIS A 20 -10.39 -0.75 -3.17
N VAL A 21 -9.19 -1.29 -3.37
CA VAL A 21 -8.32 -0.93 -4.50
C VAL A 21 -9.01 -1.23 -5.83
N GLN A 22 -9.67 -2.38 -5.98
CA GLN A 22 -10.44 -2.71 -7.19
C GLN A 22 -11.59 -1.74 -7.44
N ARG A 23 -12.28 -1.28 -6.39
CA ARG A 23 -13.35 -0.28 -6.52
C ARG A 23 -12.80 1.05 -7.04
N ILE A 24 -11.66 1.52 -6.52
CA ILE A 24 -10.99 2.73 -7.01
C ILE A 24 -10.46 2.53 -8.44
N ASP A 25 -9.90 1.35 -8.75
CA ASP A 25 -9.33 1.03 -10.07
C ASP A 25 -10.35 1.07 -11.22
N THR A 26 -11.65 0.94 -10.93
CA THR A 26 -12.69 1.16 -11.94
C THR A 26 -12.65 2.55 -12.58
N GLU A 27 -12.09 3.54 -11.87
CA GLU A 27 -11.97 4.93 -12.30
C GLU A 27 -10.65 5.20 -13.05
N TYR A 28 -9.72 4.22 -13.14
CA TYR A 28 -8.37 4.39 -13.72
C TYR A 28 -8.39 5.01 -15.13
N SER A 29 -9.32 4.57 -15.99
CA SER A 29 -9.45 5.08 -17.36
C SER A 29 -9.84 6.56 -17.48
N SER A 30 -10.29 7.16 -16.38
CA SER A 30 -10.66 8.59 -16.29
C SER A 30 -9.58 9.46 -15.66
N ILE A 31 -8.51 8.87 -15.15
CA ILE A 31 -7.36 9.56 -14.57
C ILE A 31 -6.40 9.97 -15.68
N ASP A 32 -5.79 11.16 -15.58
CA ASP A 32 -4.65 11.55 -16.40
C ASP A 32 -3.36 11.28 -15.61
N PRO A 33 -2.58 10.24 -15.95
CA PRO A 33 -1.34 9.92 -15.25
C PRO A 33 -0.24 10.99 -15.43
N SER A 34 -0.41 11.89 -16.40
CA SER A 34 0.50 13.01 -16.65
C SER A 34 0.21 14.22 -15.77
N ASP A 35 -0.95 14.26 -15.11
CA ASP A 35 -1.29 15.30 -14.14
C ASP A 35 -0.96 14.83 -12.72
N PHE A 36 -0.11 15.60 -12.03
CA PHE A 36 0.31 15.27 -10.67
C PHE A 36 -0.88 15.25 -9.71
N SER A 37 -1.78 16.25 -9.81
CA SER A 37 -2.89 16.38 -8.86
C SER A 37 -3.87 15.21 -9.00
N SER A 38 -4.21 14.85 -10.25
CA SER A 38 -5.07 13.72 -10.55
C SER A 38 -4.50 12.39 -10.05
N ILE A 39 -3.24 12.08 -10.33
CA ILE A 39 -2.64 10.81 -9.90
C ILE A 39 -2.37 10.77 -8.39
N HIS A 40 -2.10 11.92 -7.77
CA HIS A 40 -1.93 12.04 -6.32
C HIS A 40 -3.21 11.70 -5.55
N VAL A 41 -4.34 12.31 -5.94
CA VAL A 41 -5.65 12.02 -5.34
C VAL A 41 -6.01 10.55 -5.54
N TYR A 42 -5.79 10.03 -6.75
CA TYR A 42 -6.07 8.64 -7.07
C TYR A 42 -5.26 7.65 -6.21
N PHE A 43 -3.97 7.92 -6.02
CA PHE A 43 -3.11 7.10 -5.16
C PHE A 43 -3.52 7.18 -3.68
N GLN A 44 -3.84 8.38 -3.18
CA GLN A 44 -4.34 8.58 -1.82
C GLN A 44 -5.64 7.78 -1.59
N ASP A 45 -6.56 7.82 -2.56
CA ASP A 45 -7.80 7.06 -2.52
C ASP A 45 -7.53 5.55 -2.49
N MET A 46 -6.59 5.03 -3.29
CA MET A 46 -6.18 3.62 -3.26
C MET A 46 -5.67 3.18 -1.88
N CYS A 47 -4.86 4.02 -1.24
CA CYS A 47 -4.24 3.70 0.05
C CYS A 47 -5.17 3.90 1.25
N SER A 48 -6.29 4.63 1.10
CA SER A 48 -7.14 5.05 2.22
C SER A 48 -7.61 3.90 3.12
N ALA A 49 -7.98 2.76 2.54
CA ALA A 49 -8.39 1.57 3.30
C ALA A 49 -7.23 0.83 4.00
N LEU A 50 -5.98 1.06 3.59
CA LEU A 50 -4.79 0.39 4.14
C LEU A 50 -4.26 1.10 5.39
N PHE A 51 -4.62 2.37 5.61
CA PHE A 51 -4.15 3.15 6.75
C PHE A 51 -4.72 2.72 8.10
N GLY A 52 -5.84 1.98 8.14
CA GLY A 52 -6.41 1.39 9.36
C GLY A 52 -6.59 2.43 10.48
N ASP A 53 -5.88 2.27 11.60
CA ASP A 53 -6.00 3.13 12.78
C ASP A 53 -5.13 4.40 12.74
N ILE A 54 -4.47 4.72 11.62
CA ILE A 54 -3.70 5.97 11.51
C ILE A 54 -4.70 7.15 11.50
N PRO A 55 -4.50 8.19 12.33
CA PRO A 55 -5.39 9.34 12.35
C PRO A 55 -5.48 10.03 10.98
N GLN A 56 -6.70 10.36 10.54
CA GLN A 56 -6.94 11.01 9.23
C GLN A 56 -6.11 12.29 9.06
N GLN A 57 -6.00 13.12 10.09
CA GLN A 57 -5.20 14.34 10.04
C GLN A 57 -3.75 14.08 9.65
N MET A 58 -3.15 12.99 10.15
CA MET A 58 -1.76 12.64 9.86
C MET A 58 -1.59 12.16 8.40
N ILE A 59 -2.60 11.47 7.88
CA ILE A 59 -2.67 11.07 6.46
C ILE A 59 -2.78 12.32 5.58
N ASP A 60 -3.68 13.23 5.93
CA ASP A 60 -3.91 14.48 5.20
C ASP A 60 -2.66 15.38 5.22
N ASP A 61 -1.98 15.49 6.38
CA ASP A 61 -0.74 16.25 6.53
C ASP A 61 0.37 15.65 5.64
N PHE A 62 0.55 14.33 5.65
CA PHE A 62 1.54 13.66 4.80
C PHE A 62 1.30 13.90 3.30
N PHE A 63 0.07 13.70 2.83
CA PHE A 63 -0.26 13.95 1.42
C PHE A 63 -0.21 15.45 1.07
N GLY A 64 -0.46 16.33 2.05
CA GLY A 64 -0.20 17.76 1.94
C GLY A 64 1.29 18.07 1.74
N ASP A 65 2.17 17.40 2.49
CA ASP A 65 3.62 17.54 2.34
C ASP A 65 4.12 16.99 0.99
N VAL A 66 3.53 15.89 0.50
CA VAL A 66 3.82 15.35 -0.84
C VAL A 66 3.45 16.36 -1.93
N ASP A 67 2.28 17.01 -1.85
CA ASP A 67 1.90 18.04 -2.82
C ASP A 67 2.77 19.31 -2.70
N ALA A 68 3.24 19.62 -1.49
CA ALA A 68 4.13 20.76 -1.23
C ALA A 68 5.57 20.56 -1.73
N LEU A 69 5.97 19.35 -2.15
CA LEU A 69 7.27 19.11 -2.78
C LEU A 69 7.46 20.01 -4.01
N THR A 70 8.70 20.42 -4.28
CA THR A 70 9.03 21.31 -5.41
C THR A 70 10.26 20.82 -6.16
N GLY A 71 10.41 21.28 -7.41
CA GLY A 71 11.54 20.95 -8.27
C GLY A 71 11.68 19.43 -8.51
N THR A 72 12.91 18.93 -8.46
CA THR A 72 13.23 17.52 -8.71
C THR A 72 12.50 16.56 -7.77
N SER A 73 12.25 16.95 -6.51
CA SER A 73 11.51 16.10 -5.57
C SER A 73 10.05 15.92 -5.98
N LYS A 74 9.41 16.96 -6.57
CA LYS A 74 8.03 16.84 -7.07
C LYS A 74 7.95 15.97 -8.31
N GLU A 75 8.93 16.12 -9.23
CA GLU A 75 9.04 15.28 -10.43
C GLU A 75 9.23 13.80 -10.07
N GLU A 76 10.05 13.54 -9.05
CA GLU A 76 10.31 12.20 -8.54
C GLU A 76 9.08 11.61 -7.82
N ALA A 77 8.40 12.38 -6.98
CA ALA A 77 7.14 11.97 -6.36
C ALA A 77 6.07 11.66 -7.43
N HIS A 78 5.97 12.49 -8.47
CA HIS A 78 5.07 12.25 -9.60
C HIS A 78 5.37 10.91 -10.27
N ARG A 79 6.65 10.61 -10.52
CA ARG A 79 7.07 9.34 -11.09
C ARG A 79 6.65 8.17 -10.21
N VAL A 80 6.93 8.23 -8.90
CA VAL A 80 6.55 7.16 -7.96
C VAL A 80 5.05 6.94 -7.93
N LEU A 81 4.25 8.00 -7.86
CA LEU A 81 2.79 7.92 -7.88
C LEU A 81 2.30 7.22 -9.16
N ARG A 82 2.76 7.69 -10.32
CA ARG A 82 2.38 7.14 -11.62
C ARG A 82 2.76 5.66 -11.74
N GLU A 83 4.02 5.33 -11.51
CA GLU A 83 4.53 3.96 -11.67
C GLU A 83 3.86 2.98 -10.69
N THR A 84 3.50 3.46 -9.50
CA THR A 84 2.79 2.63 -8.51
C THR A 84 1.36 2.37 -8.95
N CYS A 85 0.62 3.40 -9.36
CA CYS A 85 -0.74 3.26 -9.85
C CYS A 85 -0.83 2.39 -11.11
N GLU A 86 0.07 2.60 -12.08
CA GLU A 86 0.15 1.82 -13.32
C GLU A 86 0.44 0.33 -13.05
N GLU A 87 1.34 0.03 -12.11
CA GLU A 87 1.67 -1.35 -11.76
C GLU A 87 0.53 -2.03 -11.00
N VAL A 88 -0.12 -1.34 -10.06
CA VAL A 88 -1.31 -1.85 -9.36
C VAL A 88 -2.42 -2.15 -10.36
N HIS A 89 -2.71 -1.22 -11.27
CA HIS A 89 -3.68 -1.44 -12.35
C HIS A 89 -3.33 -2.68 -13.18
N ARG A 90 -2.06 -2.82 -13.57
CA ARG A 90 -1.58 -4.00 -14.32
C ARG A 90 -1.79 -5.30 -13.54
N ILE A 91 -1.43 -5.32 -12.25
CA ILE A 91 -1.66 -6.48 -11.36
C ILE A 91 -3.13 -6.87 -11.39
N LEU A 92 -4.05 -5.92 -11.23
CA LEU A 92 -5.49 -6.19 -11.23
C LEU A 92 -6.00 -6.73 -12.57
N VAL A 93 -5.51 -6.19 -13.69
CA VAL A 93 -5.89 -6.65 -15.04
C VAL A 93 -5.38 -8.06 -15.32
N GLU A 94 -4.11 -8.34 -14.99
CA GLU A 94 -3.46 -9.63 -15.25
C GLU A 94 -3.96 -10.73 -14.31
N SER A 95 -4.42 -10.39 -13.11
CA SER A 95 -4.81 -11.37 -12.09
C SER A 95 -6.26 -11.82 -12.17
N LYS A 96 -6.96 -11.53 -13.28
CA LYS A 96 -8.34 -11.98 -13.49
C LYS A 96 -8.42 -13.50 -13.50
N GLY A 97 -9.12 -14.06 -12.50
CA GLY A 97 -9.27 -15.51 -12.33
C GLY A 97 -8.10 -16.18 -11.60
N MET A 98 -7.13 -15.40 -11.12
CA MET A 98 -6.11 -15.88 -10.18
C MET A 98 -6.64 -15.93 -8.75
N ASP A 99 -5.83 -16.48 -7.84
CA ASP A 99 -6.15 -16.48 -6.42
C ASP A 99 -6.29 -15.03 -5.88
N PRO A 100 -7.40 -14.70 -5.21
CA PRO A 100 -7.61 -13.34 -4.69
C PRO A 100 -6.60 -12.93 -3.62
N LEU A 101 -6.10 -13.87 -2.82
CA LEU A 101 -5.15 -13.55 -1.75
C LEU A 101 -3.76 -13.27 -2.34
N GLU A 102 -3.34 -14.02 -3.37
CA GLU A 102 -2.13 -13.72 -4.14
C GLU A 102 -2.23 -12.35 -4.83
N THR A 103 -3.37 -12.06 -5.46
CA THR A 103 -3.63 -10.76 -6.09
C THR A 103 -3.57 -9.62 -5.08
N ALA A 104 -4.21 -9.81 -3.92
CA ALA A 104 -4.23 -8.84 -2.83
C ALA A 104 -2.83 -8.57 -2.30
N SER A 105 -2.04 -9.62 -2.05
CA SER A 105 -0.66 -9.50 -1.59
C SER A 105 0.17 -8.67 -2.57
N ARG A 106 0.14 -8.98 -3.87
CA ARG A 106 0.89 -8.24 -4.89
C ARG A 106 0.49 -6.76 -4.96
N ALA A 107 -0.82 -6.47 -4.98
CA ALA A 107 -1.33 -5.12 -5.10
C ALA A 107 -1.01 -4.27 -3.86
N VAL A 108 -1.24 -4.81 -2.67
CA VAL A 108 -0.97 -4.13 -1.39
C VAL A 108 0.53 -3.90 -1.21
N THR A 109 1.38 -4.90 -1.47
CA THR A 109 2.84 -4.73 -1.41
C THR A 109 3.32 -3.63 -2.35
N ARG A 110 2.75 -3.52 -3.56
CA ARG A 110 3.17 -2.48 -4.50
C ARG A 110 2.78 -1.07 -4.03
N LEU A 111 1.59 -0.90 -3.44
CA LEU A 111 1.16 0.35 -2.81
C LEU A 111 2.05 0.73 -1.64
N ASP A 112 2.34 -0.24 -0.78
CA ASP A 112 3.24 -0.13 0.37
C ASP A 112 4.64 0.35 -0.03
N GLU A 113 5.22 -0.23 -1.09
CA GLU A 113 6.52 0.20 -1.64
C GLU A 113 6.50 1.64 -2.18
N GLY A 114 5.43 2.04 -2.85
CA GLY A 114 5.28 3.42 -3.34
C GLY A 114 5.13 4.42 -2.19
N LEU A 115 4.35 4.05 -1.18
CA LEU A 115 4.12 4.87 0.01
C LEU A 115 5.41 5.05 0.83
N LEU A 116 6.22 4.00 0.99
CA LEU A 116 7.54 4.11 1.64
C LEU A 116 8.49 5.04 0.90
N GLN A 117 8.52 4.99 -0.44
CA GLN A 117 9.33 5.90 -1.23
C GLN A 117 8.91 7.35 -1.05
N LEU A 118 7.60 7.63 -1.04
CA LEU A 118 7.09 8.98 -0.77
C LEU A 118 7.41 9.46 0.65
N VAL A 119 7.29 8.57 1.64
CA VAL A 119 7.71 8.83 3.03
C VAL A 119 9.18 9.22 3.10
N GLU A 120 10.07 8.50 2.43
CA GLU A 120 11.49 8.82 2.44
C GLU A 120 11.76 10.20 1.86
N MET A 121 11.09 10.55 0.76
CA MET A 121 11.19 11.89 0.15
C MET A 121 10.70 13.01 1.08
N VAL A 122 9.55 12.81 1.73
CA VAL A 122 8.98 13.79 2.68
C VAL A 122 9.84 13.87 3.95
N GLN A 123 10.34 12.75 4.47
CA GLN A 123 11.23 12.72 5.64
C GLN A 123 12.52 13.49 5.40
N ASP A 124 13.12 13.34 4.21
CA ASP A 124 14.34 14.06 3.84
C ASP A 124 14.11 15.57 3.68
N THR A 125 12.88 15.99 3.42
CA THR A 125 12.53 17.39 3.15
C THR A 125 11.97 18.13 4.37
N TYR A 126 11.07 17.50 5.14
CA TYR A 126 10.26 18.15 6.20
C TYR A 126 10.38 17.49 7.58
N GLY A 127 10.93 16.27 7.68
CA GLY A 127 11.04 15.53 8.92
C GLY A 127 9.69 14.99 9.42
N ASP A 128 9.33 13.78 8.98
CA ASP A 128 7.95 13.29 9.06
C ASP A 128 7.69 12.20 10.13
N GLU A 129 6.68 12.46 10.97
CA GLU A 129 6.15 11.58 12.03
C GLU A 129 5.22 10.49 11.46
N PHE A 130 4.48 10.78 10.39
CA PHE A 130 3.67 9.80 9.66
C PHE A 130 4.55 8.64 9.18
N GLY A 131 5.69 8.96 8.56
CA GLY A 131 6.65 7.97 8.11
C GLY A 131 7.19 7.06 9.21
N LYS A 132 7.32 7.53 10.45
CA LYS A 132 7.73 6.68 11.59
C LYS A 132 6.62 5.70 11.98
N MET A 133 5.38 6.17 12.04
CA MET A 133 4.22 5.35 12.39
C MET A 133 3.94 4.31 11.30
N LEU A 134 4.03 4.72 10.04
CA LEU A 134 3.83 3.87 8.88
C LEU A 134 4.94 2.80 8.77
N LYS A 135 6.22 3.17 8.90
CA LYS A 135 7.33 2.20 8.94
C LYS A 135 7.16 1.19 10.08
N THR A 136 6.64 1.61 11.23
CA THR A 136 6.32 0.70 12.35
C THR A 136 5.18 -0.26 11.99
N LYS A 137 4.11 0.24 11.36
CA LYS A 137 2.95 -0.56 10.95
C LYS A 137 3.32 -1.59 9.88
N MET A 138 4.04 -1.16 8.84
CA MET A 138 4.52 -2.03 7.77
C MET A 138 5.55 -3.04 8.27
N GLY A 139 6.46 -2.62 9.16
CA GLY A 139 7.38 -3.53 9.84
C GLY A 139 6.66 -4.58 10.69
N THR A 140 5.55 -4.22 11.35
CA THR A 140 4.71 -5.16 12.11
C THR A 140 3.97 -6.15 11.19
N GLN A 141 3.60 -5.73 9.98
CA GLN A 141 3.01 -6.63 8.96
C GLN A 141 4.07 -7.55 8.33
N ALA A 142 5.27 -7.05 8.03
CA ALA A 142 6.37 -7.85 7.49
C ALA A 142 6.99 -8.84 8.51
N PHE A 143 7.00 -8.51 9.80
CA PHE A 143 7.43 -9.43 10.87
C PHE A 143 6.45 -10.59 11.06
N LYS A 144 5.14 -10.35 10.86
CA LYS A 144 4.11 -11.41 10.88
C LYS A 144 4.29 -12.40 9.74
N ASP A 145 4.70 -11.93 8.55
CA ASP A 145 4.98 -12.77 7.38
C ASP A 145 6.23 -13.66 7.54
N SER A 146 7.22 -13.22 8.31
CA SER A 146 8.47 -13.96 8.50
C SER A 146 8.40 -15.00 9.63
N THR A 147 7.52 -14.84 10.62
CA THR A 147 7.21 -15.89 11.61
C THR A 147 6.38 -17.04 11.05
N ALA A 148 5.59 -16.82 9.99
CA ALA A 148 4.83 -17.89 9.33
C ALA A 148 5.71 -18.89 8.55
N LYS A 149 6.90 -18.47 8.10
CA LYS A 149 7.83 -19.34 7.33
C LYS A 149 8.80 -20.17 8.20
N SER A 150 8.77 -20.03 9.53
CA SER A 150 9.71 -20.70 10.45
C SER A 150 9.07 -21.78 11.34
N GLY A 151 7.83 -22.20 11.07
CA GLY A 151 7.08 -23.12 11.93
C GLY A 151 7.01 -24.56 11.42
N GLY A 152 8.06 -25.34 11.67
CA GLY A 152 8.02 -26.76 12.05
C GLY A 152 7.31 -27.79 11.16
N GLU A 153 8.08 -28.78 10.73
CA GLU A 153 7.62 -30.08 10.19
C GLU A 153 6.37 -30.62 10.92
N TYR A 154 5.27 -30.79 10.18
CA TYR A 154 4.13 -31.54 10.66
C TYR A 154 4.40 -33.05 10.45
N GLU A 155 4.69 -33.75 11.55
CA GLU A 155 4.66 -35.22 11.58
C GLU A 155 3.19 -35.67 11.49
N VAL A 156 2.86 -36.40 10.42
CA VAL A 156 1.54 -36.99 10.20
C VAL A 156 1.41 -38.21 11.10
N VAL A 157 0.61 -38.10 12.17
CA VAL A 157 0.25 -39.25 13.00
C VAL A 157 -0.97 -39.94 12.38
N GLY A 158 -0.74 -41.16 11.90
CA GLY A 158 -1.79 -42.14 11.57
C GLY A 158 -2.08 -43.09 12.72
#